data_AF-A0A9D0Z059-F1
#
_entry.id   AF-A0A9D0Z059-F1
#
_cell.length_a   1.000
_cell.length_b   1.000
_cell.length_c   1.000
_cell.angle_alpha   90.00
_cell.angle_beta   90.00
_cell.angle_gamma   90.00
#
_symmetry.space_group_name_H-M   'P 1'
#
loop_
_entity.id
_entity.type
_entity.pdbx_description
1 polymer ?
#
loop_
_entity_poly.entity_id
_entity_poly.type
_entity_poly.pdbx_seq_one_letter_code
_entity_poly.pdbx_strand_id
1 'polypeptide(L)'
;MRTYTVQRGDTLYGISKQFGVSVSEIKRLNNLTSDAITVGDVLQIPTTGNTTYTVQRGDSLYSIARLYNTTVDAIKQFNGLTSDLLSIGMVLQIPALDGNDSSGYVNYTVKKGDSLYSIAKSFDTTVSEIMSFNNLSSTVLSIGQVLKIPTMETGQNYSVYLVQKGDTLYSIANQYGITVSELKALNHLTSDQLSIGMMLKVPGTGVILECYGTNYTEPTYITHTVVKGDNLYSLASRYGVSVDSIKRLNNLTSNLLSIGQVLKIKEA
;
A
#
# COMPACT_ATOMS: atom_id res chain seq x y z
N MET A 1 25.60 11.75 3.32
CA MET A 1 24.76 12.79 2.70
C MET A 1 24.82 12.61 1.20
N ARG A 2 23.71 12.83 0.50
CA ARG A 2 23.60 12.69 -0.96
C ARG A 2 23.22 14.06 -1.49
N THR A 3 23.74 14.45 -2.64
CA THR A 3 23.33 15.69 -3.30
C THR A 3 22.42 15.36 -4.47
N TYR A 4 21.50 16.26 -4.77
CA TYR A 4 20.62 16.19 -5.93
C TYR A 4 20.62 17.52 -6.67
N THR A 5 20.92 17.49 -7.96
CA THR A 5 20.87 18.68 -8.82
C THR A 5 19.46 18.79 -9.40
N VAL A 6 18.77 19.89 -9.07
CA VAL A 6 17.41 20.18 -9.51
C VAL A 6 17.35 20.23 -11.04
N GLN A 7 16.45 19.43 -11.60
CA GLN A 7 16.16 19.31 -13.02
C GLN A 7 14.91 20.09 -13.40
N ARG A 8 14.70 20.27 -14.71
CA ARG A 8 13.52 20.95 -15.24
C ARG A 8 12.26 20.16 -14.90
N GLY A 9 11.35 20.79 -14.17
CA GLY A 9 10.06 20.20 -13.75
C GLY A 9 10.05 19.70 -12.32
N ASP A 10 11.17 19.76 -11.62
CA ASP A 10 11.23 19.35 -10.22
C ASP A 10 10.48 20.28 -9.29
N THR A 11 9.98 19.69 -8.21
CA THR A 11 9.48 20.40 -7.04
C THR A 11 10.12 19.79 -5.80
N LEU A 12 10.23 20.55 -4.71
CA LEU A 12 10.69 19.97 -3.44
C LEU A 12 9.83 18.78 -3.00
N TYR A 13 8.54 18.79 -3.32
CA TYR A 13 7.65 17.65 -3.05
C TYR A 13 8.03 16.41 -3.87
N GLY A 14 8.27 16.56 -5.17
CA GLY A 14 8.71 15.45 -6.03
C GLY A 14 10.04 14.87 -5.59
N ILE A 15 11.01 15.73 -5.27
CA ILE A 15 12.33 15.35 -4.75
C ILE A 15 12.18 14.66 -3.40
N SER A 16 11.38 15.21 -2.49
CA SER A 16 11.02 14.61 -1.20
C SER A 16 10.50 13.19 -1.36
N LYS A 17 9.60 12.96 -2.33
CA LYS A 17 9.07 11.62 -2.64
C LYS A 17 10.13 10.70 -3.24
N GLN A 18 10.96 11.19 -4.16
CA GLN A 18 12.03 10.42 -4.77
C GLN A 18 13.04 9.90 -3.75
N PHE A 19 13.34 10.70 -2.74
CA PHE A 19 14.37 10.38 -1.74
C PHE A 19 13.82 9.90 -0.40
N GLY A 20 12.49 9.79 -0.25
CA GLY A 20 11.87 9.34 1.00
C GLY A 20 12.15 10.25 2.20
N VAL A 21 12.35 11.55 1.98
CA VAL A 21 12.63 12.56 3.02
C VAL A 21 11.53 13.61 3.02
N SER A 22 11.34 14.37 4.10
CA SER A 22 10.31 15.43 4.12
C SER A 22 10.78 16.70 3.38
N VAL A 23 9.82 17.43 2.77
CA VAL A 23 10.08 18.75 2.16
C VAL A 23 10.69 19.72 3.18
N SER A 24 10.16 19.76 4.40
CA SER A 24 10.68 20.62 5.48
C SER A 24 12.13 20.31 5.81
N GLU A 25 12.54 19.04 5.71
CA GLU A 25 13.93 18.65 5.99
C GLU A 25 14.88 19.04 4.87
N ILE A 26 14.45 18.88 3.60
CA ILE A 26 15.22 19.40 2.46
C ILE A 26 15.39 20.91 2.63
N LYS A 27 14.33 21.63 3.02
CA LYS A 27 14.41 23.09 3.24
C LYS A 27 15.36 23.46 4.36
N ARG A 28 15.25 22.80 5.52
CA ARG A 28 16.12 23.04 6.67
C ARG A 28 17.58 22.79 6.34
N LEU A 29 17.89 21.67 5.70
CA LEU A 29 19.27 21.28 5.38
C LEU A 29 19.90 22.20 4.33
N ASN A 30 19.08 22.79 3.44
CA ASN A 30 19.54 23.71 2.39
C ASN A 30 19.29 25.19 2.71
N ASN A 31 18.90 25.52 3.95
CA ASN A 31 18.56 26.87 4.39
C ASN A 31 17.51 27.57 3.50
N LEU A 32 16.57 26.81 2.93
CA LEU A 32 15.49 27.34 2.10
C LEU A 32 14.35 27.87 2.98
N THR A 33 13.93 29.11 2.75
CA THR A 33 12.80 29.73 3.45
C THR A 33 11.46 29.47 2.76
N SER A 34 11.47 29.01 1.50
CA SER A 34 10.28 28.73 0.70
C SER A 34 10.43 27.42 -0.10
N ASP A 35 9.40 27.03 -0.84
CA ASP A 35 9.42 25.81 -1.67
C ASP A 35 10.04 26.06 -3.05
N ALA A 36 10.49 27.29 -3.32
CA ALA A 36 11.10 27.68 -4.58
C ALA A 36 12.49 27.06 -4.71
N ILE A 37 12.71 26.36 -5.83
CA ILE A 37 13.99 25.80 -6.27
C ILE A 37 14.18 26.11 -7.75
N THR A 38 15.42 26.28 -8.17
CA THR A 38 15.80 26.62 -9.54
C THR A 38 16.51 25.46 -10.18
N VAL A 39 16.28 25.25 -11.48
CA VAL A 39 17.03 24.24 -12.26
C VAL A 39 18.53 24.53 -12.14
N GLY A 40 19.30 23.51 -11.74
CA GLY A 40 20.73 23.60 -11.47
C GLY A 40 21.09 23.75 -9.99
N ASP A 41 20.13 24.06 -9.11
CA ASP A 41 20.37 24.08 -7.66
C ASP A 41 20.86 22.71 -7.19
N VAL A 42 21.92 22.68 -6.38
CA VAL A 42 22.42 21.45 -5.77
C VAL A 42 21.89 21.36 -4.36
N LEU A 43 20.83 20.58 -4.17
CA LEU A 43 20.24 20.32 -2.87
C LEU A 43 21.02 19.22 -2.15
N GLN A 44 21.40 19.49 -0.90
CA GLN A 44 21.76 18.47 0.06
C GLN A 44 20.49 17.70 0.45
N ILE A 45 20.51 16.40 0.17
CA ILE A 45 19.46 15.47 0.53
C ILE A 45 19.93 14.69 1.76
N PRO A 46 19.17 14.72 2.87
CA PRO A 46 19.47 13.90 4.04
C PRO A 46 19.55 12.43 3.63
N THR A 47 20.63 11.72 3.97
CA THR A 47 20.76 10.30 3.56
C THR A 47 20.47 9.30 4.64
N THR A 48 20.64 9.65 5.91
CA THR A 48 20.58 8.68 7.00
C THR A 48 20.86 9.49 8.24
N GLY A 49 19.85 9.67 9.06
CA GLY A 49 19.92 10.42 10.29
C GLY A 49 18.56 10.44 10.95
N ASN A 50 18.54 10.16 12.24
CA ASN A 50 17.32 10.20 13.05
C ASN A 50 16.70 11.59 12.88
N THR A 51 15.45 11.62 12.41
CA THR A 51 14.71 12.86 12.17
C THR A 51 13.64 13.01 13.23
N THR A 52 13.25 14.23 13.57
CA THR A 52 12.12 14.45 14.48
C THR A 52 10.83 14.68 13.70
N TYR A 53 9.71 14.16 14.20
CA TYR A 53 8.37 14.41 13.67
C TYR A 53 7.44 14.90 14.78
N THR A 54 6.73 16.00 14.55
CA THR A 54 5.71 16.49 15.49
C THR A 54 4.34 15.94 15.11
N VAL A 55 3.74 15.16 16.01
CA VAL A 55 2.42 14.54 15.82
C VAL A 55 1.35 15.60 15.55
N GLN A 56 0.65 15.43 14.45
CA GLN A 56 -0.46 16.26 14.00
C GLN A 56 -1.81 15.59 14.29
N ARG A 57 -2.89 16.37 14.15
CA ARG A 57 -4.25 15.86 14.32
C ARG A 57 -4.54 14.79 13.26
N GLY A 58 -4.89 13.58 13.71
CA GLY A 58 -5.20 12.46 12.84
C GLY A 58 -4.04 11.52 12.57
N ASP A 59 -2.86 11.80 13.12
CA ASP A 59 -1.72 10.90 13.01
C ASP A 59 -1.87 9.63 13.84
N SER A 60 -1.18 8.60 13.37
CA SER A 60 -0.91 7.36 14.09
C SER A 60 0.56 7.02 13.95
N LEU A 61 1.11 6.23 14.87
CA LEU A 61 2.48 5.71 14.71
C LEU A 61 2.65 4.99 13.37
N TYR A 62 1.59 4.38 12.85
CA TYR A 62 1.58 3.72 11.55
C TYR A 62 1.73 4.69 10.38
N SER A 63 0.92 5.76 10.33
CA SER A 63 1.01 6.76 9.25
C SER A 63 2.37 7.44 9.25
N ILE A 64 2.95 7.65 10.44
CA ILE A 64 4.29 8.22 10.62
C ILE A 64 5.37 7.22 10.21
N ALA A 65 5.31 5.97 10.66
CA ALA A 65 6.24 4.91 10.26
C ALA A 65 6.30 4.76 8.74
N ARG A 66 5.14 4.75 8.09
CA ARG A 66 5.02 4.71 6.62
C ARG A 66 5.61 5.95 5.96
N LEU A 67 5.35 7.14 6.50
CA LEU A 67 5.85 8.40 5.94
C LEU A 67 7.39 8.44 5.92
N TYR A 68 8.01 7.85 6.94
CA TYR A 68 9.46 7.89 7.14
C TYR A 68 10.17 6.58 6.81
N ASN A 69 9.46 5.64 6.17
CA ASN A 69 9.99 4.32 5.81
C ASN A 69 10.72 3.66 7.00
N THR A 70 10.04 3.57 8.14
CA THR A 70 10.49 2.91 9.36
C THR A 70 9.37 2.03 9.93
N THR A 71 9.56 1.42 11.09
CA THR A 71 8.53 0.60 11.73
C THR A 71 7.94 1.28 12.96
N VAL A 72 6.69 0.92 13.29
CA VAL A 72 6.04 1.37 14.53
C VAL A 72 6.89 0.97 15.74
N ASP A 73 7.38 -0.27 15.76
CA ASP A 73 8.20 -0.76 16.87
C ASP A 73 9.55 -0.02 16.96
N ALA A 74 10.18 0.29 15.83
CA ALA A 74 11.40 1.10 15.83
C ALA A 74 11.11 2.49 16.39
N ILE A 75 10.04 3.16 15.95
CA ILE A 75 9.63 4.44 16.54
C ILE A 75 9.36 4.29 18.03
N LYS A 76 8.66 3.25 18.47
CA LYS A 76 8.33 3.04 19.89
C LYS A 76 9.57 2.80 20.73
N GLN A 77 10.44 1.88 20.32
CA GLN A 77 11.69 1.59 21.03
C GLN A 77 12.58 2.83 21.10
N PHE A 78 12.74 3.53 19.97
CA PHE A 78 13.58 4.73 19.88
C PHE A 78 13.06 5.91 20.70
N ASN A 79 11.76 5.96 20.97
CA ASN A 79 11.11 6.98 21.80
C ASN A 79 10.70 6.49 23.20
N GLY A 80 11.04 5.26 23.58
CA GLY A 80 10.62 4.67 24.85
C GLY A 80 9.09 4.55 25.03
N LEU A 81 8.33 4.43 23.95
CA LEU A 81 6.87 4.33 23.99
C LEU A 81 6.42 2.91 24.33
N THR A 82 5.56 2.81 25.34
CA THR A 82 4.92 1.55 25.74
C THR A 82 3.57 1.31 25.06
N SER A 83 3.03 2.31 24.35
CA SER A 83 1.73 2.24 23.67
C SER A 83 1.74 2.97 22.33
N ASP A 84 0.66 2.81 21.56
CA ASP A 84 0.48 3.46 20.25
C ASP A 84 -0.23 4.83 20.34
N LEU A 85 -0.56 5.26 21.56
CA LEU A 85 -1.27 6.52 21.80
C LEU A 85 -0.32 7.70 21.58
N LEU A 86 -0.75 8.63 20.72
CA LEU A 86 -0.01 9.84 20.41
C LEU A 86 -0.81 11.07 20.83
N SER A 87 -0.12 12.02 21.44
CA SER A 87 -0.67 13.35 21.75
C SER A 87 -0.31 14.32 20.63
N ILE A 88 -1.25 15.14 20.19
CA ILE A 88 -0.97 16.21 19.22
C ILE A 88 0.12 17.12 19.80
N GLY A 89 1.13 17.45 19.01
CA GLY A 89 2.30 18.23 19.43
C GLY A 89 3.43 17.39 20.04
N MET A 90 3.23 16.10 20.26
CA MET A 90 4.30 15.19 20.69
C MET A 90 5.40 15.13 19.63
N VAL A 91 6.66 15.27 20.05
CA VAL A 91 7.81 15.16 19.15
C VAL A 91 8.37 13.75 19.24
N LEU A 92 8.31 13.01 18.14
CA LEU A 92 8.89 11.68 17.99
C LEU A 92 10.26 11.76 17.31
N GLN A 93 11.23 11.05 17.86
CA GLN A 93 12.49 10.71 17.22
C GLN A 93 12.25 9.53 16.27
N ILE A 94 12.34 9.77 14.97
CA ILE A 94 12.08 8.77 13.94
C ILE A 94 13.41 8.13 13.53
N PRO A 95 13.63 6.85 13.86
CA PRO A 95 14.86 6.16 13.49
C PRO A 95 14.88 5.93 11.98
N ALA A 96 16.01 6.25 11.35
CA ALA A 96 16.27 5.78 9.99
C ALA A 96 16.43 4.27 10.03
N LEU A 97 15.78 3.54 9.12
CA LEU A 97 16.18 2.15 8.89
C LEU A 97 17.56 2.18 8.26
N ASP A 98 18.58 1.80 9.03
CA ASP A 98 19.87 1.47 8.44
C ASP A 98 19.61 0.34 7.45
N GLY A 99 19.94 0.57 6.16
CA GLY A 99 19.82 -0.40 5.08
C GLY A 99 20.73 -1.64 5.24
N ASN A 100 21.13 -1.94 6.47
CA ASN A 100 21.98 -3.03 6.88
C ASN A 100 21.30 -3.97 7.91
N ASP A 101 20.13 -3.62 8.45
CA ASP A 101 19.32 -4.59 9.19
C ASP A 101 18.54 -5.48 8.21
N SER A 102 19.30 -6.43 7.65
CA SER A 102 18.97 -7.34 6.55
C SER A 102 18.07 -8.50 7.01
N SER A 103 17.03 -8.22 7.79
CA SER A 103 16.08 -9.25 8.18
C SER A 103 15.14 -9.61 7.02
N GLY A 104 14.94 -8.74 6.02
CA GLY A 104 14.10 -8.99 4.85
C GLY A 104 12.59 -9.04 5.16
N TYR A 105 12.20 -8.64 6.38
CA TYR A 105 10.81 -8.55 6.83
C TYR A 105 10.64 -7.52 7.95
N VAL A 106 9.41 -7.09 8.15
CA VAL A 106 8.95 -6.31 9.31
C VAL A 106 7.91 -7.11 10.08
N ASN A 107 7.83 -6.95 11.40
CA ASN A 107 6.76 -7.57 12.18
C ASN A 107 5.49 -6.71 12.11
N TYR A 108 4.34 -7.36 11.93
CA TYR A 108 3.02 -6.75 11.91
C TYR A 108 2.07 -7.50 12.83
N THR A 109 1.46 -6.78 13.78
CA THR A 109 0.42 -7.34 14.65
C THR A 109 -0.95 -7.16 14.01
N VAL A 110 -1.64 -8.27 13.75
CA VAL A 110 -2.99 -8.32 13.16
C VAL A 110 -3.99 -7.57 14.04
N LYS A 111 -4.73 -6.65 13.43
CA LYS A 111 -5.77 -5.82 14.04
C LYS A 111 -7.17 -6.32 13.68
N LYS A 112 -8.17 -5.85 14.42
CA LYS A 112 -9.58 -6.14 14.12
C LYS A 112 -9.93 -5.65 12.72
N GLY A 113 -10.40 -6.56 11.87
CA GLY A 113 -10.78 -6.26 10.49
C GLY A 113 -9.67 -6.49 9.45
N ASP A 114 -8.47 -6.87 9.89
CA ASP A 114 -7.41 -7.23 8.96
C ASP A 114 -7.71 -8.54 8.22
N SER A 115 -7.22 -8.59 6.99
CA SER A 115 -7.09 -9.79 6.19
C SER A 115 -5.67 -9.86 5.66
N LEU A 116 -5.18 -11.05 5.31
CA LEU A 116 -3.87 -11.14 4.63
C LEU A 116 -3.84 -10.29 3.36
N TYR A 117 -4.98 -10.11 2.69
CA TYR A 117 -5.10 -9.23 1.53
C TYR A 117 -4.86 -7.75 1.88
N SER A 118 -5.56 -7.22 2.89
CA SER A 118 -5.42 -5.82 3.28
C SER A 118 -4.01 -5.52 3.80
N ILE A 119 -3.39 -6.49 4.47
CA ILE A 119 -1.99 -6.41 4.91
C ILE A 119 -1.06 -6.45 3.71
N ALA A 120 -1.15 -7.46 2.84
CA ALA A 120 -0.33 -7.57 1.63
C ALA A 120 -0.34 -6.30 0.78
N LYS A 121 -1.53 -5.75 0.55
CA LYS A 121 -1.71 -4.48 -0.15
C LYS A 121 -1.06 -3.29 0.56
N SER A 122 -1.06 -3.27 1.88
CA SER A 122 -0.49 -2.16 2.67
C SER A 122 1.03 -2.17 2.71
N PHE A 123 1.63 -3.33 2.51
CA PHE A 123 3.07 -3.56 2.59
C PHE A 123 3.69 -3.86 1.22
N ASP A 124 2.93 -3.64 0.13
CA ASP A 124 3.35 -3.92 -1.24
C ASP A 124 3.99 -5.32 -1.37
N THR A 125 3.32 -6.34 -0.84
CA THR A 125 3.71 -7.76 -0.93
C THR A 125 2.51 -8.59 -1.36
N THR A 126 2.65 -9.91 -1.47
CA THR A 126 1.53 -10.79 -1.77
C THR A 126 1.05 -11.56 -0.54
N VAL A 127 -0.21 -12.01 -0.58
CA VAL A 127 -0.75 -12.94 0.43
C VAL A 127 0.10 -14.21 0.51
N SER A 128 0.53 -14.73 -0.64
CA SER A 128 1.36 -15.95 -0.70
C SER A 128 2.73 -15.74 -0.05
N GLU A 129 3.34 -14.57 -0.25
CA GLU A 129 4.60 -14.21 0.41
C GLU A 129 4.43 -14.16 1.92
N ILE A 130 3.42 -13.43 2.42
CA ILE A 130 3.15 -13.37 3.86
C ILE A 130 2.90 -14.78 4.42
N MET A 131 2.11 -15.61 3.73
CA MET A 131 1.84 -16.97 4.19
C MET A 131 3.11 -17.82 4.22
N SER A 132 3.92 -17.79 3.17
CA SER A 132 5.17 -18.56 3.09
C SER A 132 6.18 -18.12 4.16
N PHE A 133 6.34 -16.81 4.36
CA PHE A 133 7.28 -16.23 5.33
C PHE A 133 6.90 -16.55 6.78
N ASN A 134 5.62 -16.81 7.02
CA ASN A 134 5.06 -17.13 8.33
C ASN A 134 4.68 -18.59 8.50
N ASN A 135 4.96 -19.45 7.51
CA ASN A 135 4.52 -20.85 7.48
C ASN A 135 3.01 -21.01 7.76
N LEU A 136 2.17 -20.10 7.25
CA LEU A 136 0.72 -20.17 7.42
C LEU A 136 0.11 -21.16 6.44
N SER A 137 -0.71 -22.07 6.95
CA SER A 137 -1.50 -23.01 6.15
C SER A 137 -2.89 -22.48 5.78
N SER A 138 -3.31 -21.34 6.32
CA SER A 138 -4.61 -20.72 6.05
C SER A 138 -4.54 -19.19 6.05
N THR A 139 -5.55 -18.56 5.44
CA THR A 139 -5.68 -17.09 5.42
C THR A 139 -6.41 -16.52 6.64
N VAL A 140 -6.81 -17.36 7.58
CA VAL A 140 -7.52 -16.94 8.80
C VAL A 140 -6.50 -16.33 9.76
N LEU A 141 -6.76 -15.11 10.21
CA LEU A 141 -5.90 -14.37 11.12
C LEU A 141 -6.59 -14.18 12.48
N SER A 142 -5.82 -14.29 13.55
CA SER A 142 -6.25 -13.96 14.90
C SER A 142 -5.83 -12.55 15.25
N ILE A 143 -6.71 -11.77 15.88
CA ILE A 143 -6.34 -10.44 16.40
C ILE A 143 -5.19 -10.63 17.40
N GLY A 144 -4.13 -9.82 17.26
CA GLY A 144 -2.92 -9.93 18.07
C GLY A 144 -1.86 -10.89 17.52
N GLN A 145 -2.17 -11.67 16.47
CA GLN A 145 -1.19 -12.50 15.78
C GLN A 145 -0.08 -11.63 15.19
N VAL A 146 1.18 -12.01 15.42
CA VAL A 146 2.33 -11.32 14.82
C VAL A 146 2.72 -12.04 13.53
N LEU A 147 2.79 -11.30 12.44
CA LEU A 147 3.21 -11.76 11.12
C LEU A 147 4.53 -11.09 10.75
N LYS A 148 5.48 -11.88 10.23
CA LYS A 148 6.65 -11.42 9.49
C LYS A 148 6.21 -11.02 8.07
N ILE A 149 6.11 -9.75 7.80
CA ILE A 149 5.75 -9.23 6.49
C ILE A 149 7.03 -8.99 5.70
N PRO A 150 7.31 -9.75 4.63
CA PRO A 150 8.52 -9.55 3.86
C PRO A 150 8.53 -8.13 3.30
N THR A 151 9.67 -7.45 3.46
CA THR A 151 9.91 -6.16 2.83
C THR A 151 10.61 -6.42 1.51
N MET A 152 10.15 -5.78 0.43
CA MET A 152 10.78 -5.96 -0.87
C MET A 152 12.27 -5.58 -0.78
N GLU A 153 13.15 -6.54 -0.99
CA GLU A 153 14.55 -6.22 -1.27
C GLU A 153 14.60 -5.43 -2.57
N THR A 154 15.20 -4.24 -2.51
CA THR A 154 15.51 -3.42 -3.68
C THR A 154 16.48 -4.20 -4.58
N GLY A 155 15.97 -4.85 -5.62
CA GLY A 155 16.80 -5.62 -6.56
C GLY A 155 16.09 -6.70 -7.38
N GLN A 156 14.81 -6.95 -7.15
CA GLN A 156 14.09 -8.00 -7.87
C GLN A 156 13.52 -7.53 -9.22
N ASN A 157 13.67 -8.37 -10.24
CA ASN A 157 13.30 -8.12 -11.63
C ASN A 157 11.83 -8.55 -11.92
N TYR A 158 10.92 -8.21 -11.02
CA TYR A 158 9.48 -8.44 -11.17
C TYR A 158 8.67 -7.20 -10.81
N SER A 159 7.50 -7.07 -11.42
CA SER A 159 6.43 -6.13 -11.05
C SER A 159 5.26 -6.89 -10.42
N VAL A 160 4.30 -6.18 -9.81
CA VAL A 160 3.10 -6.79 -9.25
C VAL A 160 1.87 -6.43 -10.06
N TYR A 161 1.12 -7.45 -10.47
CA TYR A 161 -0.12 -7.36 -11.23
C TYR A 161 -1.32 -7.71 -10.36
N LEU A 162 -2.36 -6.88 -10.40
CA LEU A 162 -3.62 -7.11 -9.69
C LEU A 162 -4.61 -7.84 -10.62
N VAL A 163 -4.93 -9.09 -10.30
CA VAL A 163 -5.89 -9.91 -11.04
C VAL A 163 -7.24 -9.20 -11.16
N GLN A 164 -7.67 -8.99 -12.39
CA GLN A 164 -8.93 -8.35 -12.76
C GLN A 164 -10.01 -9.38 -13.05
N LYS A 165 -11.25 -8.90 -13.22
CA LYS A 165 -12.38 -9.75 -13.59
C LYS A 165 -12.19 -10.27 -15.00
N GLY A 166 -12.22 -11.60 -15.16
CA GLY A 166 -12.06 -12.26 -16.46
C GLY A 166 -10.63 -12.71 -16.75
N ASP A 167 -9.69 -12.38 -15.86
CA ASP A 167 -8.33 -12.86 -15.99
C ASP A 167 -8.22 -14.37 -15.79
N THR A 168 -7.30 -14.94 -16.56
CA THR A 168 -6.83 -16.31 -16.43
C THR A 168 -5.31 -16.27 -16.31
N LEU A 169 -4.70 -17.33 -15.75
CA LEU A 169 -3.24 -17.43 -15.80
C LEU A 169 -2.70 -17.34 -17.23
N TYR A 170 -3.45 -17.87 -18.20
CA TYR A 170 -3.11 -17.79 -19.61
C TYR A 170 -3.10 -16.35 -20.13
N SER A 171 -4.16 -15.58 -19.89
CA SER A 171 -4.25 -14.19 -20.38
C SER A 171 -3.17 -13.30 -19.76
N ILE A 172 -2.89 -13.49 -18.47
CA ILE A 172 -1.85 -12.75 -17.76
C ILE A 172 -0.46 -13.18 -18.26
N ALA A 173 -0.17 -14.48 -18.33
CA ALA A 173 1.14 -14.95 -18.77
C ALA A 173 1.44 -14.49 -20.21
N ASN A 174 0.44 -14.56 -21.10
CA ASN A 174 0.54 -14.06 -22.46
C ASN A 174 0.79 -12.55 -22.52
N GLN A 175 0.12 -11.76 -21.66
CA GLN A 175 0.34 -10.31 -21.57
C GLN A 175 1.79 -9.96 -21.20
N TYR A 176 2.41 -10.75 -20.33
CA TYR A 176 3.78 -10.52 -19.85
C TYR A 176 4.84 -11.35 -20.59
N GLY A 177 4.47 -12.00 -21.71
CA GLY A 177 5.40 -12.73 -22.56
C GLY A 177 6.06 -13.95 -21.90
N ILE A 178 5.38 -14.58 -20.93
CA ILE A 178 5.84 -15.80 -20.26
C ILE A 178 4.81 -16.92 -20.37
N THR A 179 5.22 -18.14 -20.03
CA THR A 179 4.33 -19.29 -19.93
C THR A 179 3.53 -19.27 -18.63
N VAL A 180 2.38 -19.96 -18.63
CA VAL A 180 1.59 -20.20 -17.40
C VAL A 180 2.44 -20.89 -16.34
N SER A 181 3.32 -21.83 -16.74
CA SER A 181 4.21 -22.52 -15.81
C SER A 181 5.21 -21.57 -15.14
N GLU A 182 5.80 -20.64 -15.89
CA GLU A 182 6.70 -19.62 -15.34
C GLU A 182 5.96 -18.64 -14.43
N LEU A 183 4.74 -18.23 -14.80
CA LEU A 183 3.92 -17.35 -13.96
C LEU A 183 3.56 -18.04 -12.64
N LYS A 184 3.20 -19.33 -12.69
CA LYS A 184 2.92 -20.13 -11.50
C LYS A 184 4.16 -20.32 -10.64
N ALA A 185 5.31 -20.63 -11.24
CA ALA A 185 6.58 -20.79 -10.54
C ALA A 185 6.99 -19.49 -9.82
N LEU A 186 6.88 -18.35 -10.52
CA LEU A 186 7.19 -17.01 -9.99
C LEU A 186 6.31 -16.64 -8.79
N ASN A 187 5.09 -17.17 -8.72
CA ASN A 187 4.09 -16.87 -7.69
C ASN A 187 3.86 -18.00 -6.68
N HIS A 188 4.61 -19.10 -6.79
CA HIS A 188 4.43 -20.33 -6.01
C HIS A 188 2.98 -20.87 -6.05
N LEU A 189 2.32 -20.79 -7.21
CA LEU A 189 0.95 -21.26 -7.39
C LEU A 189 0.90 -22.76 -7.67
N THR A 190 0.09 -23.48 -6.91
CA THR A 190 -0.17 -24.92 -7.11
C THR A 190 -1.42 -25.19 -7.96
N SER A 191 -2.29 -24.20 -8.12
CA SER A 191 -3.53 -24.30 -8.91
C SER A 191 -3.66 -23.16 -9.93
N ASP A 192 -4.66 -23.29 -10.81
CA ASP A 192 -4.96 -22.27 -11.83
C ASP A 192 -6.06 -21.29 -11.39
N GLN A 193 -6.54 -21.43 -10.16
CA GLN A 193 -7.61 -20.61 -9.63
C GLN A 193 -7.08 -19.23 -9.27
N LEU A 194 -7.65 -18.20 -9.92
CA LEU A 194 -7.38 -16.80 -9.63
C LEU A 194 -8.58 -16.16 -8.95
N SER A 195 -8.33 -15.43 -7.87
CA SER A 195 -9.33 -14.56 -7.24
C SER A 195 -9.16 -13.14 -7.74
N ILE A 196 -10.25 -12.45 -8.06
CA ILE A 196 -10.20 -11.01 -8.37
C ILE A 196 -9.55 -10.28 -7.19
N GLY A 197 -8.60 -9.39 -7.51
CA GLY A 197 -7.82 -8.67 -6.53
C GLY A 197 -6.60 -9.44 -6.03
N MET A 198 -6.37 -10.69 -6.45
CA MET A 198 -5.12 -11.38 -6.16
C MET A 198 -3.94 -10.63 -6.79
N MET A 199 -2.83 -10.49 -6.05
CA MET A 199 -1.60 -9.88 -6.56
C MET A 199 -0.65 -10.98 -7.04
N LEU A 200 -0.21 -10.89 -8.30
CA LEU A 200 0.76 -11.79 -8.92
C LEU A 200 2.03 -11.03 -9.26
N LYS A 201 3.18 -11.58 -8.89
CA LYS A 201 4.46 -11.24 -9.49
C LYS A 201 4.44 -11.54 -10.98
N VAL A 202 4.89 -10.60 -11.79
CA VAL A 202 5.01 -10.72 -13.24
C VAL A 202 6.40 -10.20 -13.65
N PRO A 203 7.00 -10.72 -14.74
CA PRO A 203 8.29 -10.23 -15.22
C PRO A 203 8.27 -8.72 -15.47
N GLY A 204 9.32 -8.03 -15.02
CA GLY A 204 9.51 -6.61 -15.29
C GLY A 204 10.69 -6.05 -14.50
N THR A 205 11.58 -5.31 -15.17
CA THR A 205 12.51 -4.40 -14.48
C THR A 205 11.67 -3.45 -13.64
N GLY A 206 11.97 -3.29 -12.35
CA GLY A 206 11.19 -2.55 -11.34
C GLY A 206 10.89 -1.07 -11.65
N VAL A 207 10.26 -0.82 -12.78
CA VAL A 207 9.64 0.43 -13.19
C VAL A 207 8.22 0.34 -12.65
N ILE A 208 7.98 1.11 -11.60
CA ILE A 208 6.64 1.33 -11.07
C ILE A 208 5.86 2.08 -12.14
N LEU A 209 5.19 1.36 -13.03
CA LEU A 209 4.11 1.92 -13.84
C LEU A 209 3.00 2.27 -12.85
N GLU A 210 2.54 3.51 -12.85
CA GLU A 210 1.36 3.93 -12.10
C GLU A 210 0.24 2.90 -12.36
N CYS A 211 -0.38 2.43 -11.27
CA CYS A 211 -1.12 1.16 -11.11
C CYS A 211 -2.37 0.98 -11.99
N TYR A 212 -2.59 1.89 -12.92
CA TYR A 212 -3.73 1.94 -13.81
C TYR A 212 -3.30 1.85 -15.29
N GLY A 213 -2.02 2.07 -15.61
CA GLY A 213 -1.54 2.05 -16.99
C GLY A 213 -2.01 3.25 -17.82
N THR A 214 -1.28 3.55 -18.89
CA THR A 214 -1.63 4.59 -19.85
C THR A 214 -2.84 4.12 -20.68
N ASN A 215 -4.07 4.35 -20.18
CA ASN A 215 -5.40 4.21 -20.82
C ASN A 215 -6.51 3.81 -19.83
N TYR A 216 -6.25 3.80 -18.52
CA TYR A 216 -7.31 3.56 -17.54
C TYR A 216 -8.23 4.77 -17.39
N THR A 217 -9.51 4.51 -17.61
CA THR A 217 -10.61 5.33 -17.14
C THR A 217 -11.20 4.71 -15.89
N GLU A 218 -11.22 5.45 -14.79
CA GLU A 218 -11.87 5.03 -13.56
C GLU A 218 -13.35 4.73 -13.86
N PRO A 219 -13.86 3.54 -13.47
CA PRO A 219 -15.27 3.24 -13.67
C PRO A 219 -16.11 4.26 -12.89
N THR A 220 -17.01 4.94 -13.59
CA THR A 220 -17.95 5.86 -12.95
C THR A 220 -18.97 5.07 -12.13
N TYR A 221 -19.31 5.65 -10.98
CA TYR A 221 -20.31 5.09 -10.08
C TYR A 221 -21.13 6.22 -9.46
N ILE A 222 -22.39 5.90 -9.20
CA ILE A 222 -23.26 6.69 -8.34
C ILE A 222 -23.15 6.19 -6.90
N THR A 223 -23.56 7.02 -5.95
CA THR A 223 -23.66 6.62 -4.55
C THR A 223 -25.12 6.50 -4.13
N HIS A 224 -25.46 5.46 -3.39
CA HIS A 224 -26.77 5.22 -2.80
C HIS A 224 -26.65 5.09 -1.29
N THR A 225 -27.38 5.92 -0.54
CA THR A 225 -27.47 5.81 0.92
C THR A 225 -28.61 4.86 1.27
N VAL A 226 -28.28 3.74 1.92
CA VAL A 226 -29.24 2.70 2.31
C VAL A 226 -30.30 3.29 3.25
N VAL A 227 -31.57 3.17 2.87
CA VAL A 227 -32.72 3.55 3.68
C VAL A 227 -33.49 2.34 4.21
N LYS A 228 -34.46 2.58 5.10
CA LYS A 228 -35.30 1.53 5.66
C LYS A 228 -36.02 0.75 4.54
N GLY A 229 -35.78 -0.56 4.48
CA GLY A 229 -36.38 -1.46 3.49
C GLY A 229 -35.48 -1.80 2.30
N ASP A 230 -34.33 -1.15 2.15
CA ASP A 230 -33.35 -1.55 1.14
C ASP A 230 -32.67 -2.87 1.51
N ASN A 231 -32.39 -3.66 0.49
CA ASN A 231 -31.52 -4.82 0.55
C ASN A 231 -30.75 -4.92 -0.78
N LEU A 232 -29.68 -5.72 -0.82
CA LEU A 232 -28.85 -5.80 -2.02
C LEU A 232 -29.63 -6.21 -3.27
N TYR A 233 -30.67 -7.02 -3.14
CA TYR A 233 -31.48 -7.47 -4.27
C TYR A 233 -32.37 -6.36 -4.81
N SER A 234 -33.03 -5.59 -3.93
CA SER A 234 -33.85 -4.45 -4.35
C SER A 234 -33.01 -3.34 -4.98
N LEU A 235 -31.81 -3.10 -4.47
CA LEU A 235 -30.86 -2.13 -5.05
C LEU A 235 -30.30 -2.61 -6.39
N ALA A 236 -29.88 -3.87 -6.49
CA ALA A 236 -29.42 -4.48 -7.73
C ALA A 236 -30.47 -4.34 -8.85
N SER A 237 -31.72 -4.68 -8.54
CA SER A 237 -32.84 -4.53 -9.46
C SER A 237 -33.11 -3.07 -9.85
N ARG A 238 -33.16 -2.16 -8.86
CA ARG A 238 -33.39 -0.72 -9.07
C ARG A 238 -32.37 -0.09 -10.02
N TYR A 239 -31.10 -0.47 -9.88
CA TYR A 239 -30.00 0.12 -10.62
C TYR A 239 -29.56 -0.69 -11.84
N GLY A 240 -30.26 -1.80 -12.15
CA GLY A 240 -29.92 -2.64 -13.31
C GLY A 240 -28.54 -3.32 -13.20
N VAL A 241 -28.05 -3.57 -11.99
CA VAL A 241 -26.74 -4.21 -11.74
C VAL A 241 -26.92 -5.53 -11.00
N SER A 242 -25.86 -6.33 -10.89
CA SER A 242 -25.92 -7.54 -10.04
C SER A 242 -25.58 -7.24 -8.58
N VAL A 243 -26.17 -8.03 -7.67
CA VAL A 243 -25.82 -8.03 -6.24
C VAL A 243 -24.31 -8.15 -6.06
N ASP A 244 -23.67 -9.06 -6.79
CA ASP A 244 -22.22 -9.24 -6.69
C ASP A 244 -21.42 -8.03 -7.16
N SER A 245 -21.95 -7.24 -8.11
CA SER A 245 -21.32 -5.98 -8.52
C SER A 245 -21.34 -4.97 -7.38
N ILE A 246 -22.48 -4.83 -6.69
CA ILE A 246 -22.60 -3.96 -5.52
C ILE A 246 -21.68 -4.46 -4.39
N LYS A 247 -21.65 -5.77 -4.13
CA LYS A 247 -20.79 -6.35 -3.09
C LYS A 247 -19.31 -6.12 -3.37
N ARG A 248 -18.84 -6.40 -4.58
CA ARG A 248 -17.44 -6.19 -4.96
C ARG A 248 -17.04 -4.72 -4.89
N LEU A 249 -17.87 -3.82 -5.41
CA LEU A 249 -17.56 -2.38 -5.44
C LEU A 249 -17.51 -1.74 -4.04
N ASN A 250 -18.21 -2.35 -3.07
CA ASN A 250 -18.30 -1.87 -1.69
C ASN A 250 -17.59 -2.78 -0.66
N ASN A 251 -16.83 -3.78 -1.12
CA ASN A 251 -16.17 -4.77 -0.28
C ASN A 251 -17.11 -5.45 0.73
N LEU A 252 -18.37 -5.71 0.36
CA LEU A 252 -19.34 -6.37 1.22
C LEU A 252 -19.13 -7.88 1.22
N THR A 253 -18.85 -8.43 2.38
CA THR A 253 -18.72 -9.89 2.59
C THR A 253 -20.07 -10.57 2.86
N SER A 254 -21.11 -9.78 3.19
CA SER A 254 -22.46 -10.27 3.47
C SER A 254 -23.52 -9.50 2.69
N ASN A 255 -24.77 -9.93 2.83
CA ASN A 255 -25.92 -9.23 2.26
C ASN A 255 -26.58 -8.25 3.24
N LEU A 256 -26.01 -8.11 4.44
CA LEU A 256 -26.53 -7.21 5.48
C LEU A 256 -26.12 -5.78 5.15
N LEU A 257 -27.10 -4.90 5.16
CA LEU A 257 -26.92 -3.47 4.97
C LEU A 257 -27.36 -2.73 6.23
N SER A 258 -26.65 -1.67 6.59
CA SER A 258 -27.02 -0.78 7.68
C SER A 258 -27.71 0.46 7.14
N ILE A 259 -28.78 0.92 7.77
CA ILE A 259 -29.42 2.19 7.42
C ILE A 259 -28.38 3.31 7.56
N GLY A 260 -28.28 4.17 6.53
CA GLY A 260 -27.27 5.22 6.43
C GLY A 260 -25.94 4.77 5.80
N GLN A 261 -25.75 3.48 5.51
CA GLN A 261 -24.59 2.99 4.78
C GLN A 261 -24.60 3.54 3.35
N VAL A 262 -23.49 4.12 2.91
CA VAL A 262 -23.34 4.62 1.53
C VAL A 262 -22.72 3.53 0.67
N LEU A 263 -23.41 3.13 -0.39
CA LEU A 263 -22.97 2.15 -1.36
C LEU A 263 -22.61 2.83 -2.69
N LYS A 264 -21.43 2.54 -3.21
CA LYS A 264 -21.05 2.80 -4.61
C LYS A 264 -21.78 1.81 -5.51
N ILE A 265 -22.45 2.29 -6.54
CA ILE A 265 -23.16 1.45 -7.50
C ILE A 265 -22.66 1.84 -8.89
N LYS A 266 -22.17 0.84 -9.63
CA LYS A 266 -21.65 1.04 -10.99
C LYS A 266 -22.74 1.67 -11.86
N GLU A 267 -22.40 2.68 -12.66
CA GLU A 267 -23.30 3.15 -13.71
C GLU A 267 -23.57 2.02 -14.72
N ALA A 268 -24.83 1.91 -15.17
CA ALA A 268 -25.26 0.91 -16.13
C ALA A 268 -24.81 1.26 -17.55
#